data_AF-A0A7J5EYE5-F1
#
_entry.id   AF-A0A7J5EYE5-F1
#
_cell.length_a   1.000
_cell.length_b   1.000
_cell.length_c   1.000
_cell.angle_alpha   90.00
_cell.angle_beta   90.00
_cell.angle_gamma   90.00
#
_symmetry.space_group_name_H-M   'P 1'
#
loop_
_entity.id
_entity.type
_entity.pdbx_description
1 polymer ?
#
loop_
_entity_poly.entity_id
_entity_poly.type
_entity_poly.pdbx_seq_one_letter_code
_entity_poly.pdbx_strand_id
1 'polypeptide(L)'
;MSGRLIFPVVATLCRVDPAATAAMPGYDPEFAELRLVDTDDDGVADVERAELPPIELLCQVEPKAQEQLSMAPAGDVPRSELTLVFHTRQLTARGVYDTSTGRLHLRPGDRLAALRSTAGIPIWVPGEGRGLYLIEAKLGGWGRGRVPRANLVLATFVDRPAARRGG
;
A
#
# COMPACT_ATOMS: atom_id res chain seq x y z
N MET A 1 14.02 21.85 -12.06
CA MET A 1 14.34 20.41 -12.08
C MET A 1 13.22 19.66 -11.37
N SER A 2 12.34 18.97 -12.10
CA SER A 2 11.34 18.08 -11.52
C SER A 2 12.08 16.83 -11.03
N GLY A 3 11.93 16.45 -9.76
CA GLY A 3 12.50 15.21 -9.25
C GLY A 3 12.01 14.04 -10.10
N ARG A 4 12.92 13.23 -10.64
CA ARG A 4 12.57 12.00 -11.36
C ARG A 4 12.75 10.84 -10.39
N LEU A 5 11.85 9.85 -10.44
CA LEU A 5 12.05 8.59 -9.74
C LEU A 5 13.33 7.94 -10.30
N ILE A 6 14.16 7.41 -9.41
CA ILE A 6 15.38 6.69 -9.77
C ILE A 6 15.01 5.20 -9.77
N PHE A 7 15.26 4.52 -10.89
CA PHE A 7 14.86 3.11 -11.10
C PHE A 7 13.36 2.85 -10.83
N PRO A 8 12.45 3.41 -11.65
CA PRO A 8 11.03 3.24 -11.43
C PRO A 8 10.61 1.77 -11.58
N VAL A 9 9.75 1.34 -10.67
CA VAL A 9 9.01 0.08 -10.72
C VAL A 9 7.51 0.37 -10.68
N VAL A 10 6.68 -0.60 -11.00
CA VAL A 10 5.22 -0.51 -11.00
C VAL A 10 4.69 -1.21 -9.74
N ALA A 11 3.98 -0.46 -8.90
CA ALA A 11 3.21 -0.98 -7.78
C ALA A 11 1.75 -1.13 -8.17
N THR A 12 1.17 -2.30 -7.88
CA THR A 12 -0.26 -2.56 -7.97
C THR A 12 -0.88 -2.37 -6.59
N LEU A 13 -1.69 -1.32 -6.43
CA LEU A 13 -2.37 -1.00 -5.19
C LEU A 13 -3.87 -1.29 -5.29
N CYS A 14 -4.40 -1.98 -4.29
CA CYS A 14 -5.83 -2.13 -4.05
C CYS A 14 -6.21 -1.20 -2.89
N ARG A 15 -7.00 -0.17 -3.18
CA ARG A 15 -7.41 0.81 -2.16
C ARG A 15 -8.68 0.33 -1.48
N VAL A 16 -8.83 0.60 -0.20
CA VAL A 16 -10.06 0.27 0.53
C VAL A 16 -11.21 1.12 -0.02
N ASP A 17 -12.35 0.49 -0.33
CA ASP A 17 -13.61 1.16 -0.62
C ASP A 17 -14.40 1.30 0.69
N PRO A 18 -14.49 2.51 1.29
CA PRO A 18 -15.19 2.69 2.56
C PRO A 18 -16.69 2.47 2.44
N ALA A 19 -17.29 2.78 1.29
CA ALA A 19 -18.74 2.68 1.09
C ALA A 19 -19.15 1.21 0.92
N ALA A 20 -18.41 0.46 0.10
CA ALA A 20 -18.65 -0.97 -0.05
C ALA A 20 -18.28 -1.73 1.23
N THR A 21 -17.21 -1.33 1.93
CA THR A 21 -16.80 -1.93 3.21
C THR A 21 -17.86 -1.72 4.30
N ALA A 22 -18.49 -0.54 4.35
CA ALA A 22 -19.58 -0.27 5.30
C ALA A 22 -20.86 -1.08 5.05
N ALA A 23 -21.01 -1.63 3.84
CA ALA A 23 -22.14 -2.50 3.48
C ALA A 23 -21.86 -3.98 3.75
N MET A 24 -20.66 -4.34 4.22
CA MET A 24 -20.26 -5.73 4.47
C MET A 24 -20.87 -6.26 5.77
N PRO A 25 -21.26 -7.54 5.83
CA PRO A 25 -21.70 -8.17 7.06
C PRO A 25 -20.56 -8.13 8.10
N GLY A 26 -20.81 -7.57 9.29
CA GLY A 26 -19.79 -7.47 10.35
C GLY A 26 -19.09 -6.11 10.46
N TYR A 27 -19.45 -5.11 9.64
CA TYR A 27 -19.04 -3.74 9.88
C TYR A 27 -19.80 -3.14 11.09
N ASP A 28 -19.07 -2.60 12.07
CA ASP A 28 -19.64 -1.83 13.17
C ASP A 28 -19.76 -0.35 12.74
N PRO A 29 -20.98 0.16 12.51
CA PRO A 29 -21.18 1.53 12.06
C PRO A 29 -20.96 2.57 13.16
N GLU A 30 -21.01 2.19 14.44
CA GLU A 30 -20.80 3.11 15.57
C GLU A 30 -19.31 3.40 15.77
N PHE A 31 -18.45 2.40 15.58
CA PHE A 31 -16.99 2.54 15.72
C PHE A 31 -16.25 2.65 14.38
N ALA A 32 -16.94 2.45 13.26
CA ALA A 32 -16.34 2.31 11.92
C ALA A 32 -15.28 1.20 11.86
N GLU A 33 -15.45 0.16 12.67
CA GLU A 33 -14.51 -0.95 12.82
C GLU A 33 -15.00 -2.18 12.05
N LEU A 34 -14.06 -2.88 11.41
CA LEU A 34 -14.33 -4.16 10.80
C LEU A 34 -14.23 -5.23 11.88
N ARG A 35 -15.35 -5.88 12.17
CA ARG A 35 -15.36 -7.02 13.07
C ARG A 35 -14.67 -8.19 12.39
N LEU A 36 -13.76 -8.80 13.13
CA LEU A 36 -13.08 -10.04 12.78
C LEU A 36 -14.13 -11.16 12.73
N VAL A 37 -14.46 -11.64 11.53
CA VAL A 37 -15.39 -12.76 11.31
C VAL A 37 -14.63 -13.83 10.57
N ASP A 38 -14.57 -15.02 11.14
CA ASP A 38 -14.07 -16.21 10.45
C ASP A 38 -15.13 -16.61 9.41
N THR A 39 -14.83 -16.36 8.13
CA THR A 39 -15.80 -16.54 7.04
C THR A 39 -15.69 -17.88 6.33
N ASP A 40 -14.61 -18.63 6.54
CA ASP A 40 -14.41 -19.97 5.97
C ASP A 40 -14.37 -21.10 7.02
N ASP A 41 -14.63 -20.78 8.30
CA ASP A 41 -14.67 -21.70 9.45
C ASP A 41 -13.32 -22.41 9.66
N ASP A 42 -12.22 -21.78 9.26
CA ASP A 42 -10.85 -22.30 9.42
C ASP A 42 -10.23 -22.00 10.80
N GLY A 43 -10.95 -21.26 11.64
CA GLY A 43 -10.52 -20.78 12.96
C GLY A 43 -9.72 -19.48 12.92
N VAL A 44 -9.61 -18.82 11.77
CA VAL A 44 -8.89 -17.55 11.57
C VAL A 44 -9.90 -16.44 11.29
N ALA A 45 -9.74 -15.33 12.01
CA ALA A 45 -10.57 -14.18 11.74
C ALA A 45 -10.22 -13.51 10.41
N ASP A 46 -11.18 -13.49 9.48
CA ASP A 46 -11.08 -12.74 8.25
C ASP A 46 -11.46 -11.28 8.48
N VAL A 47 -10.67 -10.39 7.87
CA VAL A 47 -11.03 -8.98 7.71
C VAL A 47 -11.54 -8.84 6.30
N GLU A 48 -12.81 -9.18 6.08
CA GLU A 48 -13.44 -8.95 4.79
C GLU A 48 -13.60 -7.43 4.58
N ARG A 49 -12.82 -6.88 3.65
CA ARG A 49 -12.89 -5.47 3.25
C ARG A 49 -13.11 -5.40 1.75
N ALA A 50 -13.96 -4.49 1.31
CA ALA A 50 -14.14 -4.26 -0.11
C ALA A 50 -12.97 -3.40 -0.62
N GLU A 51 -12.31 -3.87 -1.68
CA GLU A 51 -11.24 -3.14 -2.35
C GLU A 51 -11.77 -2.52 -3.66
N LEU A 52 -11.36 -1.28 -3.93
CA LEU A 52 -11.52 -0.66 -5.25
C LEU A 52 -10.69 -1.42 -6.29
N PRO A 53 -11.04 -1.28 -7.60
CA PRO A 53 -10.24 -1.86 -8.67
C PRO A 53 -8.75 -1.49 -8.54
N PRO A 54 -7.85 -2.47 -8.78
CA PRO A 54 -6.43 -2.25 -8.60
C PRO A 54 -5.93 -1.13 -9.50
N ILE A 55 -5.08 -0.27 -8.96
CA ILE A 55 -4.42 0.81 -9.69
C ILE A 55 -2.92 0.55 -9.81
N GLU A 56 -2.37 0.91 -10.95
CA GLU A 56 -0.93 0.82 -11.20
C GLU A 56 -0.27 2.19 -11.09
N LEU A 57 0.73 2.27 -10.22
CA LEU A 57 1.48 3.47 -9.91
C LEU A 57 2.97 3.20 -10.09
N LEU A 58 3.72 4.20 -10.57
CA LEU A 58 5.17 4.12 -10.63
C LEU A 58 5.69 4.55 -9.26
N CYS A 59 6.59 3.76 -8.72
CA CYS A 59 7.28 4.07 -7.49
C CYS A 59 8.75 3.74 -7.60
N GLN A 60 9.50 4.19 -6.61
CA GLN A 60 10.84 3.74 -6.33
C GLN A 60 10.81 2.98 -5.00
N VAL A 61 11.50 1.86 -4.91
CA VAL A 61 11.71 1.16 -3.63
C VAL A 61 12.82 1.90 -2.88
N GLU A 62 12.59 2.25 -1.61
CA GLU A 62 13.66 2.85 -0.78
C GLU A 62 14.81 1.84 -0.62
N PRO A 63 16.09 2.25 -0.78
CA PRO A 63 17.24 1.32 -0.82
C PRO A 63 17.37 0.41 0.41
N LYS A 64 16.98 0.89 1.60
CA LYS A 64 16.96 0.06 2.82
C LYS A 64 16.00 -1.14 2.73
N ALA A 65 14.89 -1.00 2.02
CA ALA A 65 13.94 -2.10 1.80
C ALA A 65 14.41 -3.05 0.68
N GLN A 66 15.16 -2.54 -0.29
CA GLN A 66 15.75 -3.35 -1.37
C GLN A 66 16.74 -4.40 -0.83
N GLU A 67 17.59 -4.02 0.13
CA GLU A 67 18.55 -4.94 0.75
C GLU A 67 17.83 -6.09 1.47
N GLN A 68 16.74 -5.80 2.20
CA GLN A 68 15.93 -6.82 2.87
C GLN A 68 15.23 -7.78 1.89
N LEU A 69 14.71 -7.27 0.78
CA LEU A 69 14.10 -8.10 -0.27
C LEU A 69 15.15 -8.99 -0.98
N SER A 70 16.37 -8.48 -1.18
CA SER A 70 17.45 -9.22 -1.85
C SER A 70 18.05 -10.35 -1.00
N MET A 71 17.86 -10.32 0.33
CA MET A 71 18.39 -11.30 1.28
C MET A 71 17.48 -12.52 1.51
N ALA A 72 16.37 -12.67 0.78
CA ALA A 72 15.41 -13.75 0.99
C ALA A 72 15.46 -14.85 -0.10
N PRO A 73 16.39 -15.83 -0.02
CA PRO A 73 16.19 -17.14 -0.62
C PRO A 73 15.34 -17.99 0.35
N ALA A 74 14.23 -18.53 -0.15
CA ALA A 74 13.38 -19.52 0.52
C ALA A 74 12.70 -19.09 1.84
N GLY A 75 11.49 -18.55 1.70
CA GLY A 75 10.34 -19.13 2.43
C GLY A 75 10.26 -18.97 3.95
N ASP A 76 10.66 -17.83 4.52
CA ASP A 76 10.00 -17.23 5.69
C ASP A 76 10.60 -15.84 5.91
N VAL A 77 9.87 -14.77 5.58
CA VAL A 77 10.40 -13.40 5.69
C VAL A 77 9.98 -12.82 7.04
N PRO A 78 10.93 -12.51 7.96
CA PRO A 78 10.60 -11.84 9.20
C PRO A 78 10.12 -10.41 8.90
N ARG A 79 8.86 -10.10 9.22
CA ARG A 79 8.27 -8.75 9.26
C ARG A 79 8.64 -7.88 8.04
N SER A 80 8.17 -8.28 6.86
CA SER A 80 8.40 -7.55 5.60
C SER A 80 7.84 -6.13 5.66
N GLU A 81 8.69 -5.15 5.99
CA GLU A 81 8.40 -3.73 5.85
C GLU A 81 8.98 -3.23 4.53
N LEU A 82 8.17 -2.55 3.73
CA LEU A 82 8.54 -2.02 2.44
C LEU A 82 8.12 -0.56 2.35
N THR A 83 9.09 0.33 2.13
CA THR A 83 8.80 1.74 1.87
C THR A 83 8.93 2.05 0.38
N LEU A 84 7.85 2.58 -0.19
CA LEU A 84 7.75 3.00 -1.58
C LEU A 84 7.69 4.52 -1.67
N VAL A 85 8.39 5.07 -2.65
CA VAL A 85 8.40 6.50 -2.96
C VAL A 85 7.62 6.72 -4.25
N PHE A 86 6.56 7.53 -4.16
CA PHE A 86 5.74 7.92 -5.29
C PHE A 86 5.96 9.39 -5.63
N HIS A 87 5.90 9.75 -6.91
CA HIS A 87 5.93 11.16 -7.31
C HIS A 87 4.51 11.73 -7.30
N THR A 88 4.30 12.89 -6.66
CA THR A 88 2.96 13.51 -6.50
C THR A 88 2.26 13.75 -7.83
N ARG A 89 2.99 14.21 -8.86
CA ARG A 89 2.47 14.34 -10.24
C ARG A 89 1.71 13.11 -10.75
N GLN A 90 2.25 11.91 -10.52
CA GLN A 90 1.58 10.70 -10.99
C GLN A 90 0.37 10.36 -10.12
N LEU A 91 0.49 10.52 -8.80
CA LEU A 91 -0.63 10.33 -7.87
C LEU A 91 -1.80 11.25 -8.23
N THR A 92 -1.53 12.51 -8.61
CA THR A 92 -2.56 13.44 -9.07
C THR A 92 -3.19 13.00 -10.38
N ALA A 93 -2.40 12.55 -11.36
CA ALA A 93 -2.92 12.05 -12.63
C ALA A 93 -3.84 10.82 -12.45
N ARG A 94 -3.67 10.08 -11.34
CA ARG A 94 -4.48 8.91 -10.99
C ARG A 94 -5.57 9.19 -9.95
N GLY A 95 -5.79 10.46 -9.58
CA GLY A 95 -6.77 10.85 -8.58
C GLY A 95 -6.48 10.36 -7.16
N VAL A 96 -5.22 9.97 -6.88
CA VAL A 96 -4.75 9.53 -5.56
C VAL A 96 -4.28 10.72 -4.72
N TYR A 97 -3.85 11.82 -5.34
CA TYR A 97 -3.41 13.02 -4.63
C TYR A 97 -4.06 14.28 -5.20
N ASP A 98 -4.85 14.97 -4.40
CA ASP A 98 -5.46 16.25 -4.74
C ASP A 98 -4.50 17.40 -4.41
N THR A 99 -4.03 18.08 -5.44
CA THR A 99 -3.08 19.20 -5.31
C THR A 99 -3.72 20.49 -4.83
N SER A 100 -5.06 20.62 -4.94
CA SER A 100 -5.80 21.81 -4.52
C SER A 100 -6.06 21.80 -3.01
N THR A 101 -6.37 20.63 -2.45
CA THR A 101 -6.62 20.44 -1.02
C THR A 101 -5.40 19.91 -0.27
N GLY A 102 -4.40 19.37 -0.97
CA GLY A 102 -3.27 18.66 -0.37
C GLY A 102 -3.64 17.28 0.19
N ARG A 103 -4.82 16.76 -0.15
CA ARG A 103 -5.32 15.50 0.39
C ARG A 103 -4.75 14.31 -0.37
N LEU A 104 -4.22 13.36 0.40
CA LEU A 104 -3.78 12.06 -0.09
C LEU A 104 -4.89 11.02 0.12
N HIS A 105 -5.30 10.36 -0.96
CA HIS A 105 -6.27 9.28 -0.97
C HIS A 105 -5.56 7.92 -0.90
N LEU A 106 -4.62 7.83 0.04
CA LEU A 106 -4.02 6.59 0.51
C LEU A 106 -4.35 6.46 1.99
N ARG A 107 -4.83 5.30 2.41
CA ARG A 107 -5.31 5.06 3.77
C ARG A 107 -4.63 3.85 4.41
N PRO A 108 -4.39 3.87 5.73
CA PRO A 108 -3.99 2.66 6.42
C PRO A 108 -4.94 1.50 6.07
N GLY A 109 -4.38 0.36 5.67
CA GLY A 109 -5.13 -0.80 5.18
C GLY A 109 -5.23 -0.92 3.67
N ASP A 110 -4.84 0.08 2.87
CA ASP A 110 -4.65 -0.10 1.42
C ASP A 110 -3.60 -1.19 1.17
N ARG A 111 -3.86 -2.10 0.23
CA ARG A 111 -3.02 -3.28 -0.01
C ARG A 111 -2.10 -3.07 -1.21
N LEU A 112 -0.81 -3.35 -1.02
CA LEU A 112 0.14 -3.57 -2.09
C LEU A 112 0.03 -5.03 -2.53
N ALA A 113 -0.54 -5.23 -3.73
CA ALA A 113 -0.81 -6.55 -4.30
C ALA A 113 0.34 -7.08 -5.14
N ALA A 114 1.18 -6.22 -5.73
CA ALA A 114 2.34 -6.64 -6.50
C ALA A 114 3.34 -5.50 -6.72
N LEU A 115 4.60 -5.87 -6.95
CA LEU A 115 5.63 -5.04 -7.57
C LEU A 115 6.13 -5.70 -8.85
N ARG A 116 6.20 -4.91 -9.92
CA ARG A 116 6.70 -5.34 -11.22
C ARG A 116 7.70 -4.33 -11.76
N SER A 117 8.61 -4.76 -12.61
CA SER A 117 9.42 -3.82 -13.39
C SER A 117 8.54 -3.07 -14.39
N THR A 118 9.04 -1.98 -14.96
CA THR A 118 8.37 -1.28 -16.06
C THR A 118 8.20 -2.14 -17.32
N ALA A 119 8.95 -3.23 -17.44
CA ALA A 119 8.80 -4.23 -18.49
C ALA A 119 7.77 -5.34 -18.13
N GLY A 120 7.10 -5.24 -16.97
CA GLY A 120 6.09 -6.18 -16.50
C GLY A 120 6.64 -7.42 -15.77
N ILE A 121 7.96 -7.53 -15.63
CA ILE A 121 8.62 -8.65 -14.94
C ILE A 121 8.28 -8.59 -13.44
N PRO A 122 7.78 -9.67 -12.83
CA PRO A 122 7.47 -9.67 -11.40
C PRO A 122 8.74 -9.49 -10.57
N ILE A 123 8.72 -8.49 -9.68
CA ILE A 123 9.77 -8.26 -8.68
C ILE A 123 9.33 -8.85 -7.35
N TRP A 124 8.06 -8.65 -6.99
CA TRP A 124 7.43 -9.24 -5.82
C TRP A 124 5.95 -9.46 -6.10
N VAL A 125 5.47 -10.69 -5.88
CA VAL A 125 4.06 -11.06 -6.03
C VAL A 125 3.71 -12.04 -4.90
N PRO A 126 2.86 -11.64 -3.94
CA PRO A 126 2.38 -12.52 -2.89
C PRO A 126 1.37 -13.53 -3.44
N GLY A 127 1.04 -14.56 -2.65
CA GLY A 127 -0.07 -15.46 -2.97
C GLY A 127 -1.41 -14.71 -3.11
N GLU A 128 -2.39 -15.35 -3.75
CA GLU A 128 -3.72 -14.77 -3.95
C GLU A 128 -4.36 -14.32 -2.62
N GLY A 129 -5.01 -13.16 -2.63
CA GLY A 129 -5.58 -12.53 -1.42
C GLY A 129 -4.56 -11.95 -0.43
N ARG A 130 -3.26 -12.21 -0.60
CA ARG A 130 -2.20 -11.72 0.30
C ARG A 130 -1.59 -10.41 -0.19
N GLY A 131 -0.84 -9.74 0.67
CA GLY A 131 -0.11 -8.53 0.31
C GLY A 131 0.44 -7.80 1.53
N LEU A 132 1.16 -6.71 1.27
CA LEU A 132 1.59 -5.78 2.33
C LEU A 132 0.55 -4.69 2.46
N TYR A 133 0.28 -4.25 3.69
CA TYR A 133 -0.73 -3.24 3.97
C TYR A 133 -0.08 -1.93 4.35
N LEU A 134 -0.60 -0.85 3.77
CA LEU A 134 -0.19 0.50 4.07
C LEU A 134 -0.45 0.76 5.55
N ILE A 135 0.56 1.20 6.29
CA ILE A 135 0.41 1.68 7.67
C ILE A 135 0.58 3.19 7.74
N GLU A 136 1.35 3.76 6.82
CA GLU A 136 1.67 5.17 6.84
C GLU A 136 1.93 5.68 5.43
N ALA A 137 1.37 6.85 5.10
CA ALA A 137 1.73 7.60 3.92
C ALA A 137 1.98 9.08 4.28
N LYS A 138 3.17 9.57 3.93
CA LYS A 138 3.65 10.91 4.28
C LYS A 138 4.06 11.67 3.04
N LEU A 139 3.66 12.93 2.97
CA LEU A 139 4.22 13.87 2.00
C LEU A 139 5.69 14.12 2.31
N GLY A 140 6.53 14.07 1.28
CA GLY A 140 7.98 14.23 1.39
C GLY A 140 8.57 14.94 0.17
N GLY A 141 9.90 15.13 0.19
CA GLY A 141 10.60 15.78 -0.91
C GLY A 141 10.10 17.20 -1.17
N TRP A 142 10.38 18.13 -0.26
CA TRP A 142 10.05 19.53 -0.41
C TRP A 142 10.83 20.14 -1.57
N GLY A 143 10.14 20.54 -2.64
CA GLY A 143 10.77 21.17 -3.79
C GLY A 143 11.50 22.46 -3.45
N ARG A 144 12.58 22.78 -4.19
CA ARG A 144 13.32 24.05 -4.11
C ARG A 144 12.58 25.20 -4.85
N GLY A 145 11.31 25.43 -4.52
CA GLY A 145 10.49 26.53 -5.05
C GLY A 145 10.22 27.61 -4.01
N ARG A 146 9.74 28.80 -4.44
CA ARG A 146 9.33 29.89 -3.53
C ARG A 146 8.22 29.49 -2.55
N VAL A 147 7.46 28.45 -2.86
CA VAL A 147 6.47 27.81 -1.99
C VAL A 147 6.90 26.36 -1.79
N PRO A 148 7.09 25.89 -0.54
CA PRO A 148 7.42 24.50 -0.28
C PRO A 148 6.24 23.62 -0.72
N ARG A 149 6.46 22.82 -1.77
CA ARG A 149 5.51 21.82 -2.24
C ARG A 149 6.17 20.45 -2.18
N ALA A 150 5.48 19.51 -1.54
CA ALA A 150 5.89 18.11 -1.55
C ALA A 150 5.81 17.57 -2.98
N ASN A 151 6.92 17.02 -3.47
CA ASN A 151 7.00 16.39 -4.78
C ASN A 151 6.96 14.86 -4.68
N LEU A 152 7.11 14.33 -3.47
CA LEU A 152 7.15 12.90 -3.22
C LEU A 152 6.13 12.52 -2.14
N VAL A 153 5.75 11.26 -2.15
CA VAL A 153 5.00 10.60 -1.08
C VAL A 153 5.76 9.35 -0.70
N LEU A 154 6.09 9.21 0.57
CA LEU A 154 6.66 7.99 1.13
C LEU A 154 5.51 7.19 1.74
N ALA A 155 5.37 5.95 1.31
CA ALA A 155 4.32 5.05 1.77
C ALA A 155 4.96 3.77 2.29
N THR A 156 4.71 3.47 3.56
CA THR A 156 5.27 2.31 4.25
C THR A 156 4.21 1.22 4.37
N PHE A 157 4.52 0.07 3.80
CA PHE A 157 3.70 -1.12 3.80
C PHE A 157 4.35 -2.17 4.70
N VAL A 158 3.55 -2.85 5.50
CA VAL A 158 4.04 -3.96 6.33
C VAL A 158 3.18 -5.18 6.09
N ASP A 159 3.77 -6.34 6.34
CA ASP A 159 2.97 -7.54 6.50
C ASP A 159 2.08 -7.36 7.72
N ARG A 160 0.77 -7.50 7.55
CA ARG A 160 -0.14 -7.50 8.69
C ARG A 160 -0.04 -8.91 9.25
N PRO A 161 0.33 -9.11 10.53
CA PRO A 161 0.21 -10.43 11.11
C PRO A 161 -1.25 -10.83 10.94
N ALA A 162 -1.51 -11.89 10.16
CA ALA A 162 -2.74 -12.65 10.31
C ALA A 162 -2.94 -12.84 11.81
N ALA A 163 -4.15 -12.56 12.31
CA ALA A 163 -4.45 -12.62 13.73
C ALA A 163 -3.76 -13.85 14.33
N ARG A 164 -2.87 -13.58 15.28
CA ARG A 164 -1.90 -14.55 15.82
C ARG A 164 -2.67 -15.82 16.21
N ARG A 165 -2.33 -16.97 15.60
CA ARG A 165 -2.73 -18.29 16.11
C ARG A 165 -2.37 -18.35 17.59
N GLY A 166 -3.39 -18.26 18.45
CA GLY A 166 -3.26 -18.63 19.85
C GLY A 166 -3.22 -20.14 19.91
N GLY A 167 -2.12 -20.70 20.40
CA GLY A 167 -2.06 -22.10 20.80
C GLY A 167 -2.74 -22.31 22.14
#